data_AF-A0A2V7U5V8-F1
#
_entry.id   AF-A0A2V7U5V8-F1
#
_cell.length_a   1.000
_cell.length_b   1.000
_cell.length_c   1.000
_cell.angle_alpha   90.00
_cell.angle_beta   90.00
_cell.angle_gamma   90.00
#
_symmetry.space_group_name_H-M   'P 1'
#
loop_
_entity.id
_entity.type
_entity.pdbx_description
1 polymer ?
#
loop_
_entity_poly.entity_id
_entity_poly.type
_entity_poly.pdbx_seq_one_letter_code
_entity_poly.pdbx_strand_id
1 'polypeptide(L)'
;MDTAFIVVVVGLSSLAAALVARGRSRRRLRSAVGKTLETIGLAAVFLFLNVGVGFCLALLARVVGGRFVSLYHSDDVTILAVSILQALVWQWSREAEASAGP
;
A
#
# COMPACT_ATOMS: atom_id res chain seq x y z
N MET A 1 -4.72 6.47 -21.56
CA MET A 1 -5.93 5.94 -20.91
C MET A 1 -6.96 7.04 -20.93
N ASP A 2 -8.14 6.78 -21.48
CA ASP A 2 -9.18 7.81 -21.65
C ASP A 2 -9.73 8.24 -20.30
N THR A 3 -9.66 9.54 -19.99
CA THR A 3 -10.14 10.14 -18.74
C THR A 3 -11.55 9.69 -18.36
N ALA A 4 -12.42 9.46 -19.34
CA ALA A 4 -13.77 8.94 -19.15
C ALA A 4 -13.79 7.55 -18.49
N PHE A 5 -12.90 6.64 -18.87
CA PHE A 5 -12.79 5.31 -18.27
C PHE A 5 -12.43 5.41 -16.78
N ILE A 6 -11.44 6.25 -16.44
CA ILE A 6 -11.02 6.47 -15.05
C ILE A 6 -12.18 7.05 -14.22
N VAL A 7 -12.90 8.05 -14.74
CA VAL A 7 -14.04 8.66 -14.06
C VAL A 7 -15.15 7.62 -13.80
N VAL A 8 -15.45 6.76 -14.78
CA VAL A 8 -16.45 5.69 -14.61
C VAL A 8 -16.02 4.70 -13.54
N VAL A 9 -14.77 4.23 -13.56
CA VAL A 9 -14.25 3.28 -12.56
C VAL A 9 -14.25 3.90 -11.16
N VAL A 10 -13.82 5.15 -11.02
CA VAL A 10 -13.82 5.88 -9.74
C VAL A 10 -15.26 6.09 -9.24
N GLY A 11 -16.18 6.45 -10.14
CA GLY A 11 -17.60 6.61 -9.81
C GLY A 11 -18.24 5.31 -9.30
N LEU A 12 -18.03 4.20 -10.02
CA LEU A 12 -18.57 2.89 -9.64
C LEU A 12 -17.97 2.36 -8.33
N SER A 13 -16.66 2.49 -8.14
CA SER A 13 -16.00 2.07 -6.89
C SER A 13 -16.46 2.91 -5.69
N SER A 14 -16.60 4.22 -5.86
CA SER A 14 -17.13 5.12 -4.83
C SER A 14 -18.59 4.82 -4.49
N LEU A 15 -19.42 4.54 -5.50
CA LEU A 15 -20.82 4.15 -5.30
C LEU A 15 -20.91 2.83 -4.54
N ALA A 16 -20.13 1.81 -4.93
CA ALA A 16 -20.08 0.53 -4.22
C ALA A 16 -19.68 0.71 -2.75
N ALA A 17 -18.65 1.53 -2.48
CA ALA A 17 -18.23 1.85 -1.12
C ALA A 17 -19.35 2.56 -0.31
N ALA A 18 -20.05 3.52 -0.92
CA ALA A 18 -21.16 4.23 -0.28
C ALA A 18 -22.34 3.31 0.05
N LEU A 19 -22.67 2.37 -0.84
CA LEU A 19 -23.71 1.37 -0.60
C LEU A 19 -23.35 0.44 0.56
N VAL A 20 -22.08 0.01 0.67
CA VAL A 20 -21.59 -0.78 1.81
C VAL A 20 -21.64 0.01 3.12
N ALA A 21 -21.36 1.33 3.07
CA ALA A 21 -21.34 2.19 4.24
C ALA A 21 -22.75 2.52 4.79
N ARG A 22 -23.78 2.56 3.93
CA ARG A 22 -25.16 3.00 4.27
C ARG A 22 -25.81 2.26 5.45
N GLY A 23 -25.43 1.01 5.72
CA GLY A 23 -25.96 0.21 6.83
C GLY A 23 -25.07 0.12 8.07
N ARG A 24 -23.94 0.86 8.12
CA ARG A 24 -22.94 0.73 9.20
C ARG A 24 -23.04 1.87 10.21
N SER A 25 -22.86 1.55 11.49
CA SER A 25 -22.87 2.57 12.55
C SER A 25 -21.69 3.55 12.40
N ARG A 26 -21.88 4.81 12.79
CA ARG A 26 -20.83 5.85 12.76
C ARG A 26 -19.55 5.42 13.48
N ARG A 27 -19.68 4.65 14.58
CA ARG A 27 -18.53 4.10 15.32
C ARG A 27 -17.73 3.10 14.48
N ARG A 28 -18.40 2.20 13.74
CA ARG A 28 -17.73 1.25 12.83
C ARG A 28 -17.09 1.98 11.65
N LEU A 29 -17.73 3.04 11.13
CA LEU A 29 -17.17 3.84 10.04
C LEU A 29 -15.91 4.59 10.49
N ARG A 30 -15.93 5.22 11.68
CA ARG A 30 -14.75 5.88 12.26
C ARG A 30 -13.61 4.89 12.53
N SER A 31 -13.93 3.68 13.01
CA SER A 31 -12.93 2.63 13.18
C SER A 31 -12.34 2.16 11.85
N ALA A 32 -13.15 2.02 10.80
CA ALA A 32 -12.68 1.66 9.46
C ALA A 32 -11.74 2.73 8.90
N VAL A 33 -12.08 4.01 9.01
CA VAL A 33 -11.21 5.12 8.60
C VAL A 33 -9.88 5.10 9.36
N GLY A 34 -9.92 4.87 10.68
CA GLY A 34 -8.70 4.74 11.48
C GLY A 34 -7.80 3.60 10.99
N LYS A 35 -8.39 2.43 10.72
CA LYS A 35 -7.66 1.28 10.16
C LYS A 35 -7.08 1.60 8.78
N THR A 36 -7.84 2.27 7.90
CA THR A 36 -7.35 2.66 6.57
C THR A 36 -6.17 3.63 6.66
N LEU A 37 -6.22 4.62 7.55
CA LEU A 37 -5.10 5.55 7.76
C LEU A 37 -3.86 4.82 8.30
N GLU A 38 -4.05 3.86 9.20
CA GLU A 38 -2.96 3.00 9.68
C GLU A 38 -2.36 2.16 8.55
N THR A 39 -3.19 1.56 7.68
CA THR A 39 -2.71 0.82 6.49
C THR A 39 -1.92 1.72 5.54
N ILE A 40 -2.42 2.92 5.27
CA ILE A 40 -1.75 3.90 4.40
C ILE A 40 -0.40 4.31 5.00
N GLY A 41 -0.35 4.56 6.31
CA GLY A 41 0.89 4.87 7.02
C GLY A 41 1.90 3.73 6.92
N LEU A 42 1.47 2.48 7.13
CA LEU A 42 2.33 1.30 6.96
C LEU A 42 2.81 1.14 5.51
N ALA A 43 1.94 1.36 4.52
CA ALA A 43 2.32 1.29 3.11
C ALA A 43 3.36 2.36 2.77
N ALA A 44 3.26 3.57 3.33
CA ALA A 44 4.27 4.61 3.17
C ALA A 44 5.61 4.20 3.81
N VAL A 45 5.61 3.60 5.00
CA VAL A 45 6.83 3.09 5.65
C VAL A 45 7.49 2.00 4.80
N PHE A 46 6.71 1.00 4.34
CA PHE A 46 7.23 -0.03 3.46
C PHE A 46 7.76 0.53 2.13
N LEU A 47 7.11 1.56 1.59
CA LEU A 47 7.59 2.24 0.39
C LEU A 47 8.97 2.86 0.62
N PHE A 48 9.16 3.62 1.70
CA PHE A 48 10.47 4.18 2.04
C PHE A 48 11.53 3.10 2.27
N LEU A 49 11.16 2.00 2.94
CA LEU A 49 12.07 0.88 3.14
C LEU A 49 12.45 0.21 1.82
N ASN A 50 11.50 -0.07 0.94
CA ASN A 50 11.75 -0.68 -0.37
C ASN A 50 12.62 0.21 -1.24
N VAL A 51 12.36 1.53 -1.27
CA VAL A 51 13.20 2.50 -1.99
C VAL A 51 14.61 2.53 -1.40
N GLY A 52 14.74 2.57 -0.07
CA GLY A 52 16.03 2.55 0.61
C GLY A 52 16.83 1.28 0.33
N VAL A 53 16.18 0.11 0.40
CA VAL A 53 16.79 -1.18 0.05
C VAL A 53 17.21 -1.22 -1.41
N GLY A 54 16.34 -0.80 -2.33
CA GLY A 54 16.66 -0.72 -3.76
C GLY A 54 17.86 0.18 -4.04
N PHE A 55 17.93 1.33 -3.37
CA PHE A 55 19.07 2.25 -3.45
C PHE A 55 20.37 1.62 -2.93
N CYS A 56 20.35 0.99 -1.75
CA CYS A 56 21.50 0.28 -1.19
C CYS A 56 21.98 -0.86 -2.10
N LEU A 57 21.05 -1.62 -2.69
CA LEU A 57 21.37 -2.70 -3.64
C LEU A 57 22.01 -2.15 -4.92
N ALA A 58 21.53 -1.00 -5.43
CA ALA A 58 22.13 -0.35 -6.59
C ALA A 58 23.57 0.13 -6.30
N LEU A 59 23.81 0.70 -5.11
CA LEU A 59 25.16 1.08 -4.68
C LEU A 59 26.07 -0.15 -4.55
N LEU A 60 25.59 -1.23 -3.93
CA LEU A 60 26.35 -2.47 -3.79
C LEU A 60 26.72 -3.05 -5.16
N ALA A 61 25.76 -3.12 -6.08
CA ALA A 61 26.00 -3.59 -7.44
C ALA A 61 27.03 -2.71 -8.18
N ARG A 62 26.99 -1.40 -7.95
CA ARG A 62 27.97 -0.46 -8.51
C ARG A 62 29.37 -0.69 -7.95
N VAL A 63 29.50 -0.88 -6.64
CA VAL A 63 30.78 -1.12 -5.96
C VAL A 63 31.38 -2.47 -6.37
N VAL A 64 30.57 -3.52 -6.39
CA VAL A 64 31.05 -4.90 -6.64
C VAL A 64 31.26 -5.17 -8.13
N GLY A 65 30.34 -4.70 -8.99
CA GLY A 65 30.31 -5.07 -10.40
C GLY A 65 30.75 -3.97 -11.37
N GLY A 66 31.04 -2.75 -10.89
CA GLY A 66 31.43 -1.62 -11.73
C GLY A 66 30.34 -1.15 -12.72
N ARG A 67 29.13 -1.72 -12.70
CA ARG A 67 28.01 -1.36 -13.58
C ARG A 67 27.04 -0.41 -12.87
N PHE A 68 26.55 0.61 -13.56
CA PHE A 68 25.42 1.41 -13.08
C PHE A 68 24.13 0.60 -13.32
N VAL A 69 23.51 0.13 -12.24
CA VAL A 69 22.13 -0.36 -12.30
C VAL A 69 21.23 0.86 -12.29
N SER A 70 20.42 1.02 -13.35
CA SER A 70 19.50 2.16 -13.44
C SER A 70 18.42 2.03 -12.36
N LEU A 71 18.36 3.02 -11.46
CA LEU A 71 17.33 3.13 -10.42
C LEU A 71 15.92 3.35 -10.98
N TYR A 72 15.78 3.56 -12.30
CA TYR A 72 14.48 3.69 -12.96
C TYR A 72 13.57 2.47 -12.82
N HIS A 73 14.10 1.29 -12.45
CA HIS A 73 13.25 0.13 -12.14
C HIS A 73 12.53 0.27 -10.79
N SER A 74 13.03 1.13 -9.90
CA SER A 74 12.40 1.42 -8.60
C SER A 74 11.31 2.51 -8.68
N ASP A 75 11.14 3.17 -9.83
CA ASP A 75 10.07 4.15 -10.10
C ASP A 75 8.77 3.48 -10.59
N ASP A 76 8.76 2.14 -10.66
CA ASP A 76 7.65 1.36 -11.19
C ASP A 76 6.51 1.23 -10.17
N VAL A 77 5.27 1.20 -10.67
CA VAL A 77 4.04 0.99 -9.88
C VAL A 77 4.11 -0.28 -9.03
N THR A 78 4.96 -1.23 -9.44
CA THR A 78 5.28 -2.45 -8.71
C THR A 78 5.79 -2.19 -7.29
N ILE A 79 6.64 -1.18 -7.06
CA ILE A 79 7.16 -0.91 -5.71
C ILE A 79 6.05 -0.42 -4.77
N LEU A 80 5.13 0.39 -5.31
CA LEU A 80 3.96 0.87 -4.58
C LEU A 80 3.01 -0.30 -4.29
N ALA A 81 2.74 -1.15 -5.28
CA ALA A 81 1.89 -2.32 -5.13
C ALA A 81 2.42 -3.29 -4.05
N VAL A 82 3.72 -3.60 -4.08
CA VAL A 82 4.36 -4.46 -3.06
C VAL A 82 4.29 -3.82 -1.68
N SER A 83 4.51 -2.51 -1.56
CA SER A 83 4.45 -1.80 -0.27
C SER A 83 3.04 -1.82 0.34
N ILE A 84 2.00 -1.69 -0.49
CA ILE A 84 0.60 -1.82 -0.07
C ILE A 84 0.31 -3.27 0.37
N LEU A 85 0.76 -4.26 -0.38
CA LEU A 85 0.58 -5.67 0.00
C LEU A 85 1.28 -6.00 1.33
N GLN A 86 2.51 -5.51 1.53
CA GLN A 86 3.24 -5.67 2.80
C GLN A 86 2.47 -5.03 3.96
N ALA A 87 1.92 -3.83 3.78
CA ALA A 87 1.10 -3.16 4.78
C ALA A 87 -0.16 -3.96 5.13
N LEU A 88 -0.86 -4.50 4.13
CA LEU A 88 -2.06 -5.32 4.32
C LEU A 88 -1.76 -6.63 5.04
N VAL A 89 -0.70 -7.34 4.64
CA VAL A 89 -0.26 -8.58 5.29
C VAL A 89 0.12 -8.32 6.74
N TRP A 90 0.88 -7.25 6.99
CA TRP A 90 1.26 -6.86 8.35
C TRP A 90 0.03 -6.54 9.21
N GLN A 91 -0.91 -5.75 8.70
CA GLN A 91 -2.13 -5.42 9.41
C GLN A 91 -2.98 -6.66 9.70
N TRP A 92 -3.08 -7.58 8.73
CA TRP A 92 -3.79 -8.85 8.95
C TRP A 92 -3.13 -9.69 10.04
N SER A 93 -1.79 -9.83 10.04
CA SER A 93 -1.09 -10.58 11.09
C SER A 93 -1.38 -10.03 12.49
N ARG A 94 -1.35 -8.70 12.67
CA ARG A 94 -1.69 -8.05 13.94
C ARG A 94 -3.14 -8.27 14.37
N GLU A 95 -4.07 -8.27 13.42
CA GLU A 95 -5.48 -8.54 13.72
C GLU A 95 -5.72 -10.01 14.09
N ALA A 96 -5.00 -10.93 13.46
CA ALA A 96 -5.02 -12.35 13.80
C ALA A 96 -4.46 -12.60 15.21
N GLU A 97 -3.35 -11.96 15.57
CA GLU A 97 -2.78 -12.03 16.92
C GLU A 97 -3.70 -11.41 17.98
N ALA A 98 -4.33 -10.28 17.68
CA ALA A 98 -5.28 -9.63 18.60
C ALA A 98 -6.57 -10.44 18.81
N SER A 99 -6.96 -11.28 17.85
CA SER A 99 -8.14 -12.16 17.95
C SER A 99 -7.81 -13.52 18.57
N ALA A 100 -6.55 -13.94 18.54
CA ALA A 100 -6.02 -15.14 19.18
C ALA A 100 -5.48 -14.89 20.59
N GLY A 101 -6.15 -14.03 21.39
CA GLY A 101 -5.72 -13.64 22.75
C GLY A 101 -5.25 -14.82 23.63
N PRO A 102 -4.44 -14.54 24.68
CA PRO A 102 -3.68 -15.54 25.43
C PRO A 102 -4.50 -16.74 25.95
#